data_AF-A0A2A2DD02-F1
#
_entry.id   AF-A0A2A2DD02-F1
#
_cell.length_a   1.000
_cell.length_b   1.000
_cell.length_c   1.000
_cell.angle_alpha   90.00
_cell.angle_beta   90.00
_cell.angle_gamma   90.00
#
_symmetry.space_group_name_H-M   'P 1'
#
loop_
_entity.id
_entity.type
_entity.pdbx_description
1 polymer ?
#
loop_
_entity_poly.entity_id
_entity_poly.type
_entity_poly.pdbx_seq_one_letter_code
_entity_poly.pdbx_strand_id
1 'polypeptide(L)'
;MTTSTEAAPATAFAVTAWRDHDRSVCRVAGMELGLLEVPSGPVVDGADALFAAGARRVALPRPVDLTGATDPAWDVRALSLVGALTGLAVAVDWQARIADAPEAWVPLGHLHPPRTLSGPPDAEGALRNWRDSFYLCKCAYRQGPGFLQVRDRRRGQLRRFTIDDPGYRRAIATLADGAPAASVPPAVLADLLQEELAIEVGDHVWWAPYQVRRWPMAALVI
;
A
#
# COMPACT_ATOMS: atom_id res chain seq x y z
N MET A 1 19.95 -11.20 -28.19
CA MET A 1 19.22 -9.95 -28.49
C MET A 1 17.99 -9.96 -27.60
N THR A 2 18.13 -9.48 -26.38
CA THR A 2 17.09 -9.47 -25.34
C THR A 2 16.30 -8.17 -25.49
N THR A 3 15.09 -8.26 -26.03
CA THR A 3 14.12 -7.17 -25.99
C THR A 3 13.70 -6.97 -24.54
N SER A 4 14.16 -5.87 -23.93
CA SER A 4 13.53 -5.34 -22.72
C SER A 4 12.09 -4.99 -23.07
N THR A 5 11.14 -5.73 -22.52
CA THR A 5 9.75 -5.32 -22.50
C THR A 5 9.67 -4.13 -21.54
N GLU A 6 9.63 -2.94 -22.12
CA GLU A 6 9.37 -1.69 -21.40
C GLU A 6 7.98 -1.80 -20.75
N ALA A 7 7.94 -1.74 -19.42
CA ALA A 7 6.68 -1.75 -18.67
C ALA A 7 5.84 -0.55 -19.13
N ALA A 8 4.56 -0.75 -19.38
CA ALA A 8 3.66 0.34 -19.73
C ALA A 8 3.74 1.43 -18.65
N PRO A 9 3.85 2.72 -19.02
CA PRO A 9 4.00 3.78 -18.03
C PRO A 9 2.77 3.83 -17.13
N ALA A 10 3.01 3.84 -15.82
CA ALA A 10 1.98 3.98 -14.81
C ALA A 10 1.13 5.22 -15.12
N THR A 11 -0.20 5.11 -15.08
CA THR A 11 -1.07 6.24 -15.45
C THR A 11 -1.31 7.14 -14.24
N ALA A 12 -1.22 8.46 -14.46
CA ALA A 12 -1.60 9.45 -13.45
C ALA A 12 -3.09 9.29 -13.09
N PHE A 13 -3.47 9.59 -11.84
CA PHE A 13 -4.87 9.61 -11.45
C PHE A 13 -5.14 10.70 -10.41
N ALA A 14 -6.38 11.18 -10.35
CA ALA A 14 -6.78 12.20 -9.39
C ALA A 14 -7.39 11.57 -8.13
N VAL A 15 -7.15 12.22 -6.99
CA VAL A 15 -7.74 11.89 -5.68
C VAL A 15 -8.41 13.13 -5.10
N THR A 16 -9.42 12.94 -4.26
CA THR A 16 -9.98 14.04 -3.47
C THR A 16 -9.24 14.12 -2.13
N ALA A 17 -8.87 15.31 -1.68
CA ALA A 17 -8.14 15.48 -0.43
C ALA A 17 -8.77 16.51 0.50
N TRP A 18 -8.52 16.37 1.81
CA TRP A 18 -8.98 17.28 2.85
C TRP A 18 -7.87 17.60 3.84
N ARG A 19 -7.97 18.78 4.47
CA ARG A 19 -7.03 19.30 5.46
C ARG A 19 -7.12 18.63 6.83
N ASP A 20 -8.21 17.92 7.10
CA ASP A 20 -8.42 17.18 8.34
C ASP A 20 -8.68 15.70 8.06
N HIS A 21 -8.45 14.87 9.07
CA HIS A 21 -8.75 13.45 9.06
C HIS A 21 -10.17 13.14 9.55
N ASP A 22 -10.78 13.97 10.40
CA ASP A 22 -12.14 13.76 10.90
C ASP A 22 -13.18 14.00 9.78
N ARG A 23 -14.04 13.01 9.53
CA ARG A 23 -15.07 13.07 8.47
C ARG A 23 -16.08 14.20 8.69
N SER A 24 -16.36 14.57 9.94
CA SER A 24 -17.27 15.68 10.26
C SER A 24 -16.64 17.03 9.92
N VAL A 25 -15.36 17.22 10.25
CA VAL A 25 -14.58 18.42 9.90
C VAL A 25 -14.40 18.55 8.40
N CYS A 26 -14.21 17.43 7.69
CA CYS A 26 -14.11 17.43 6.22
C CYS A 26 -15.33 18.04 5.50
N ARG A 27 -16.49 18.14 6.16
CA ARG A 27 -17.71 18.76 5.61
C ARG A 27 -17.78 20.28 5.81
N VAL A 28 -16.87 20.86 6.59
CA VAL A 28 -16.78 22.30 6.82
C VAL A 28 -16.20 22.98 5.58
N ALA A 29 -16.78 24.11 5.18
CA ALA A 29 -16.32 24.88 4.04
C ALA A 29 -14.83 25.25 4.17
N GLY A 30 -14.06 25.07 3.09
CA GLY A 30 -12.61 25.32 3.07
C GLY A 30 -11.72 24.19 3.59
N MET A 31 -12.30 23.09 4.11
CA MET A 31 -11.52 21.91 4.52
C MET A 31 -11.16 20.98 3.36
N GLU A 32 -11.95 20.98 2.29
CA GLU A 32 -11.65 20.25 1.07
C GLU A 32 -10.55 20.98 0.27
N LEU A 33 -9.52 20.23 -0.14
CA LEU A 33 -8.44 20.68 -1.03
C LEU A 33 -8.81 20.51 -2.51
N GLY A 34 -9.90 19.79 -2.79
CA GLY A 34 -10.40 19.46 -4.11
C GLY A 34 -9.74 18.21 -4.69
N LEU A 35 -9.79 18.11 -6.02
CA LEU A 35 -9.10 17.08 -6.79
C LEU A 35 -7.63 17.45 -6.94
N LEU A 36 -6.75 16.56 -6.48
CA LEU A 36 -5.31 16.68 -6.63
C LEU A 36 -4.79 15.50 -7.45
N GLU A 37 -3.85 15.76 -8.34
CA GLU A 37 -3.26 14.74 -9.20
C GLU A 37 -2.18 13.95 -8.45
N VAL A 38 -2.15 12.64 -8.68
CA VAL A 38 -1.05 11.75 -8.36
C VAL A 38 -0.35 11.43 -9.69
N PRO A 39 0.78 12.11 -10.01
CA PRO A 39 1.46 11.98 -11.30
C PRO A 39 1.89 10.55 -11.58
N SER A 40 2.18 10.21 -12.84
CA SER A 40 2.62 8.87 -13.29
C SER A 40 3.98 8.39 -12.74
N GLY A 41 4.70 9.24 -12.02
CA GLY A 41 5.98 8.89 -11.38
C GLY A 41 5.83 8.09 -10.08
N PRO A 42 6.91 8.04 -9.26
CA PRO A 42 6.93 7.32 -8.01
C PRO A 42 5.76 7.71 -7.11
N VAL A 43 5.00 6.73 -6.62
CA VAL A 43 3.79 7.01 -5.82
C VAL A 43 4.14 7.72 -4.52
N VAL A 44 5.34 7.46 -3.98
CA VAL A 44 5.87 8.14 -2.79
C VAL A 44 6.02 9.65 -2.97
N ASP A 45 6.36 10.12 -4.16
CA ASP A 45 6.49 11.55 -4.46
C ASP A 45 5.10 12.21 -4.54
N GLY A 46 4.13 11.49 -5.11
CA GLY A 46 2.73 11.91 -5.11
C GLY A 46 2.15 12.00 -3.69
N ALA A 47 2.44 11.02 -2.83
CA ALA A 47 2.03 11.04 -1.43
C ALA A 47 2.66 12.23 -0.66
N ASP A 48 3.92 12.55 -0.92
CA ASP A 48 4.59 13.73 -0.34
C ASP A 48 3.96 15.04 -0.80
N ALA A 49 3.67 15.16 -2.09
CA ALA A 49 3.02 16.34 -2.65
C ALA A 49 1.64 16.57 -2.01
N LEU A 50 0.83 15.52 -1.87
CA LEU A 50 -0.46 15.58 -1.16
C LEU A 50 -0.27 16.04 0.29
N PHE A 51 0.69 15.44 1.00
CA PHE A 51 0.95 15.77 2.40
C PHE A 51 1.44 17.22 2.57
N ALA A 52 2.32 17.69 1.69
CA ALA A 52 2.86 19.04 1.66
C ALA A 52 1.79 20.09 1.33
N ALA A 53 0.82 19.75 0.47
CA ALA A 53 -0.37 20.57 0.22
C ALA A 53 -1.32 20.68 1.44
N GLY A 54 -1.08 19.87 2.47
CA GLY A 54 -1.83 19.86 3.72
C GLY A 54 -2.85 18.74 3.83
N ALA A 55 -2.83 17.73 2.95
CA ALA A 55 -3.76 16.62 3.03
C ALA A 55 -3.57 15.81 4.34
N ARG A 56 -4.67 15.55 5.04
CA ARG A 56 -4.77 14.66 6.21
C ARG A 56 -5.82 13.57 6.03
N ARG A 57 -6.66 13.70 5.00
CA ARG A 57 -7.47 12.63 4.43
C ARG A 57 -7.38 12.66 2.91
N VAL A 58 -7.35 11.49 2.29
CA VAL A 58 -7.37 11.32 0.83
C VAL A 58 -8.37 10.24 0.45
N ALA A 59 -9.18 10.48 -0.57
CA ALA A 59 -10.14 9.52 -1.12
C ALA A 59 -9.69 9.04 -2.50
N LEU A 60 -9.67 7.72 -2.69
CA LEU A 60 -9.41 7.13 -4.01
C LEU A 60 -10.63 7.28 -4.93
N PRO A 61 -10.42 7.44 -6.25
CA PRO A 61 -11.51 7.71 -7.19
C PRO A 61 -12.42 6.50 -7.46
N ARG A 62 -11.92 5.27 -7.22
CA ARG A 62 -12.67 4.03 -7.41
C ARG A 62 -12.21 2.93 -6.43
N PRO A 63 -12.96 1.83 -6.26
CA PRO A 63 -12.52 0.68 -5.48
C PRO A 63 -11.23 0.06 -6.01
N VAL A 64 -10.40 -0.46 -5.10
CA VAL A 64 -9.21 -1.27 -5.40
C VAL A 64 -9.60 -2.74 -5.42
N ASP A 65 -9.38 -3.40 -6.57
CA ASP A 65 -9.73 -4.78 -6.82
C ASP A 65 -8.50 -5.69 -6.83
N LEU A 66 -8.27 -6.36 -5.71
CA LEU A 66 -7.14 -7.26 -5.51
C LEU A 66 -7.44 -8.70 -5.98
N THR A 67 -8.57 -8.92 -6.66
CA THR A 67 -8.85 -10.21 -7.32
C THR A 67 -8.15 -10.33 -8.68
N GLY A 68 -7.64 -9.22 -9.22
CA GLY A 68 -6.97 -9.18 -10.53
C GLY A 68 -7.92 -9.17 -11.72
N ALA A 69 -9.23 -8.94 -11.51
CA ALA A 69 -10.24 -9.10 -12.55
C ALA A 69 -10.38 -7.89 -13.51
N THR A 70 -9.93 -6.70 -13.12
CA THR A 70 -10.25 -5.44 -13.83
C THR A 70 -9.01 -4.73 -14.37
N ASP A 71 -8.19 -4.14 -13.50
CA ASP A 71 -7.05 -3.31 -13.90
C ASP A 71 -5.90 -3.46 -12.89
N PRO A 72 -5.20 -4.61 -12.93
CA PRO A 72 -4.15 -4.93 -11.97
C PRO A 72 -3.08 -3.85 -11.82
N ALA A 73 -2.70 -3.19 -12.91
CA ALA A 73 -1.69 -2.14 -12.92
C ALA A 73 -2.13 -0.93 -12.09
N TRP A 74 -3.39 -0.48 -12.26
CA TRP A 74 -3.93 0.58 -11.42
C TRP A 74 -4.14 0.11 -9.98
N ASP A 75 -4.61 -1.12 -9.77
CA ASP A 75 -4.91 -1.66 -8.44
C ASP A 75 -3.65 -1.71 -7.54
N VAL A 76 -2.52 -2.24 -8.05
CA VAL A 76 -1.25 -2.26 -7.29
C VAL A 76 -0.67 -0.87 -7.07
N ARG A 77 -0.86 0.05 -8.02
CA ARG A 77 -0.42 1.44 -7.89
C ARG A 77 -1.24 2.20 -6.83
N ALA A 78 -2.55 2.04 -6.86
CA ALA A 78 -3.46 2.61 -5.86
C ALA A 78 -3.17 2.04 -4.47
N LEU A 79 -2.87 0.75 -4.36
CA LEU A 79 -2.49 0.11 -3.10
C LEU A 79 -1.14 0.63 -2.57
N SER A 80 -0.18 0.88 -3.46
CA SER A 80 1.09 1.55 -3.13
C SER A 80 0.85 2.97 -2.57
N LEU A 81 -0.13 3.70 -3.12
CA LEU A 81 -0.51 5.03 -2.60
C LEU A 81 -1.13 4.93 -1.21
N VAL A 82 -2.02 3.95 -0.98
CA VAL A 82 -2.57 3.66 0.35
C VAL A 82 -1.45 3.39 1.34
N GLY A 83 -0.45 2.59 0.96
CA GLY A 83 0.74 2.31 1.76
C GLY A 83 1.56 3.56 2.09
N ALA A 84 1.88 4.37 1.08
CA ALA A 84 2.64 5.61 1.24
C ALA A 84 1.93 6.63 2.15
N LEU A 85 0.63 6.83 1.95
CA LEU A 85 -0.20 7.71 2.79
C LEU A 85 -0.35 7.18 4.21
N THR A 86 -0.50 5.86 4.38
CA THR A 86 -0.49 5.21 5.71
C THR A 86 0.83 5.49 6.43
N GLY A 87 1.97 5.37 5.75
CA GLY A 87 3.30 5.69 6.29
C GLY A 87 3.50 7.16 6.68
N LEU A 88 2.67 8.06 6.15
CA LEU A 88 2.61 9.50 6.50
C LEU A 88 1.52 9.82 7.55
N ALA A 89 0.82 8.80 8.05
CA ALA A 89 -0.34 8.93 8.94
C ALA A 89 -1.49 9.78 8.35
N VAL A 90 -1.67 9.73 7.02
CA VAL A 90 -2.82 10.32 6.33
C VAL A 90 -3.97 9.30 6.31
N ALA A 91 -5.18 9.73 6.68
CA ALA A 91 -6.35 8.88 6.61
C ALA A 91 -6.71 8.60 5.14
N VAL A 92 -7.00 7.35 4.80
CA VAL A 92 -7.34 6.99 3.42
C VAL A 92 -8.78 6.49 3.35
N ASP A 93 -9.60 7.14 2.52
CA ASP A 93 -10.95 6.71 2.19
C ASP A 93 -10.92 5.90 0.89
N TRP A 94 -10.96 4.58 1.03
CA TRP A 94 -10.88 3.65 -0.10
C TRP A 94 -11.80 2.45 0.14
N GLN A 95 -12.00 1.66 -0.89
CA GLN A 95 -12.84 0.47 -0.87
C GLN A 95 -12.01 -0.70 -1.39
N ALA A 96 -12.11 -1.85 -0.74
CA ALA A 96 -11.34 -3.02 -1.09
C ALA A 96 -12.25 -4.16 -1.56
N ARG A 97 -11.92 -4.75 -2.71
CA ARG A 97 -12.41 -6.06 -3.12
C ARG A 97 -11.23 -7.02 -3.10
N ILE A 98 -11.36 -8.12 -2.37
CA ILE A 98 -10.29 -9.10 -2.21
C ILE A 98 -10.82 -10.51 -2.50
N ALA A 99 -9.95 -11.51 -2.44
CA ALA A 99 -10.32 -12.90 -2.63
C ALA A 99 -11.42 -13.36 -1.65
N ASP A 100 -12.26 -14.29 -2.11
CA ASP A 100 -13.28 -14.96 -1.30
C ASP A 100 -12.62 -16.00 -0.38
N ALA A 101 -11.97 -15.51 0.67
CA ALA A 101 -11.42 -16.35 1.72
C ALA A 101 -11.46 -15.61 3.08
N PRO A 102 -11.75 -16.31 4.20
CA PRO A 102 -11.91 -15.68 5.52
C PRO A 102 -10.72 -14.81 5.98
N GLU A 103 -9.49 -15.22 5.66
CA GLU A 103 -8.26 -14.54 6.07
C GLU A 103 -7.60 -13.70 4.96
N ALA A 104 -8.25 -13.54 3.79
CA ALA A 104 -7.67 -12.80 2.66
C ALA A 104 -7.28 -11.34 3.01
N TRP A 105 -7.88 -10.77 4.05
CA TRP A 105 -7.61 -9.41 4.50
C TRP A 105 -6.34 -9.29 5.36
N VAL A 106 -5.87 -10.38 5.98
CA VAL A 106 -4.76 -10.34 6.96
C VAL A 106 -3.46 -9.77 6.36
N PRO A 107 -3.04 -10.15 5.13
CA PRO A 107 -1.85 -9.57 4.49
C PRO A 107 -1.92 -8.05 4.25
N LEU A 108 -3.12 -7.47 4.26
CA LEU A 108 -3.40 -6.05 4.04
C LEU A 108 -3.68 -5.30 5.34
N GLY A 109 -3.87 -6.01 6.45
CA GLY A 109 -4.30 -5.51 7.76
C GLY A 109 -3.38 -4.47 8.42
N HIS A 110 -2.27 -4.12 7.78
CA HIS A 110 -1.33 -3.04 8.15
C HIS A 110 -1.59 -1.71 7.46
N LEU A 111 -2.38 -1.69 6.39
CA LEU A 111 -2.80 -0.48 5.69
C LEU A 111 -3.94 0.21 6.44
N HIS A 112 -4.11 1.52 6.24
CA HIS A 112 -5.26 2.25 6.75
C HIS A 112 -6.55 1.50 6.38
N PRO A 113 -7.43 1.14 7.33
CA PRO A 113 -8.58 0.29 7.04
C PRO A 113 -9.49 0.91 5.98
N PRO A 114 -10.02 0.13 5.03
CA PRO A 114 -10.93 0.65 4.03
C PRO A 114 -12.28 1.05 4.64
N ARG A 115 -13.04 1.85 3.88
CA ARG A 115 -14.43 2.19 4.21
C ARG A 115 -15.34 0.97 4.06
N THR A 116 -15.14 0.20 3.00
CA THR A 116 -15.89 -1.03 2.69
C THR A 116 -14.93 -2.14 2.29
N LEU A 117 -15.30 -3.37 2.63
CA LEU A 117 -14.60 -4.60 2.25
C LEU A 117 -15.61 -5.52 1.58
N SER A 118 -15.21 -6.20 0.52
CA SER A 118 -15.99 -7.21 -0.19
C SER A 118 -15.09 -8.36 -0.63
N GLY A 119 -15.68 -9.53 -0.85
CA GLY A 119 -14.94 -10.77 -1.15
C GLY A 119 -15.12 -11.83 -0.07
N PRO A 120 -14.60 -11.62 1.16
CA PRO A 120 -14.66 -12.63 2.22
C PRO A 120 -16.10 -13.00 2.61
N PRO A 121 -16.35 -14.24 3.06
CA PRO A 121 -17.70 -14.69 3.46
C PRO A 121 -18.32 -13.84 4.58
N ASP A 122 -17.52 -13.40 5.56
CA ASP A 122 -17.90 -12.44 6.60
C ASP A 122 -17.10 -11.13 6.42
N ALA A 123 -17.42 -10.38 5.37
CA ALA A 123 -16.72 -9.15 5.04
C ALA A 123 -16.85 -8.08 6.13
N GLU A 124 -17.98 -8.01 6.85
CA GLU A 124 -18.15 -7.06 7.94
C GLU A 124 -17.30 -7.41 9.16
N GLY A 125 -17.27 -8.70 9.55
CA GLY A 125 -16.41 -9.17 10.64
C GLY A 125 -14.93 -9.00 10.32
N ALA A 126 -14.51 -9.34 9.10
CA ALA A 126 -13.15 -9.09 8.62
C ALA A 126 -12.79 -7.58 8.68
N LEU A 127 -13.71 -6.70 8.25
CA LEU A 127 -13.49 -5.26 8.29
C LEU A 127 -13.41 -4.70 9.73
N ARG A 128 -14.24 -5.21 10.65
CA ARG A 128 -14.13 -4.89 12.08
C ARG A 128 -12.76 -5.30 12.63
N ASN A 129 -12.34 -6.54 12.38
CA ASN A 129 -11.04 -7.05 12.83
C ASN A 129 -9.85 -6.27 12.25
N TRP A 130 -9.93 -5.83 10.99
CA TRP A 130 -8.93 -4.96 10.39
C TRP A 130 -8.85 -3.63 11.15
N ARG A 131 -9.99 -2.97 11.41
CA ARG A 131 -10.03 -1.70 12.16
C ARG A 131 -9.50 -1.84 13.59
N ASP A 132 -9.93 -2.88 14.30
CA ASP A 132 -9.58 -3.09 15.70
C ASP A 132 -8.11 -3.47 15.89
N SER A 133 -7.51 -4.13 14.90
CA SER A 133 -6.10 -4.55 14.95
C SER A 133 -5.15 -3.61 14.21
N PHE A 134 -5.63 -2.55 13.58
CA PHE A 134 -4.81 -1.62 12.81
C PHE A 134 -3.99 -0.71 13.72
N TYR A 135 -2.72 -0.54 13.38
CA TYR A 135 -1.84 0.48 13.93
C TYR A 135 -0.69 0.77 12.96
N LEU A 136 -0.09 1.96 13.07
CA LEU A 136 1.04 2.36 12.24
C LEU A 136 2.27 1.49 12.49
N CYS A 137 3.06 1.27 11.44
CA CYS A 137 4.23 0.41 11.42
C CYS A 137 3.95 -1.09 11.69
N LYS A 138 2.72 -1.57 11.47
CA LYS A 138 2.36 -3.00 11.62
C LYS A 138 3.05 -3.90 10.59
N CYS A 139 3.22 -3.46 9.35
CA CYS A 139 4.13 -4.05 8.36
C CYS A 139 4.78 -2.93 7.57
N ALA A 140 6.06 -2.69 7.83
CA ALA A 140 6.76 -1.56 7.27
C ALA A 140 8.26 -1.83 7.15
N TYR A 141 8.92 -1.06 6.31
CA TYR A 141 10.37 -1.14 6.14
C TYR A 141 11.06 0.20 6.36
N ARG A 142 12.36 0.11 6.65
CA ARG A 142 13.30 1.22 6.57
C ARG A 142 14.42 0.87 5.61
N GLN A 143 14.95 1.88 4.93
CA GLN A 143 16.08 1.73 4.03
C GLN A 143 17.32 2.36 4.67
N GLY A 144 18.41 1.58 4.72
CA GLY A 144 19.73 2.03 5.13
C GLY A 144 20.73 1.95 3.97
N PRO A 145 21.98 2.41 4.17
CA PRO A 145 23.03 2.22 3.18
C PRO A 145 23.29 0.73 2.97
N GLY A 146 23.00 0.22 1.78
CA GLY A 146 23.30 -1.17 1.41
C GLY A 146 22.24 -2.20 1.81
N PHE A 147 21.21 -1.85 2.57
CA PHE A 147 20.20 -2.81 3.04
C PHE A 147 18.83 -2.16 3.23
N LEU A 148 17.79 -2.99 3.32
CA LEU A 148 16.51 -2.61 3.90
C LEU A 148 16.10 -3.59 5.00
N GLN A 149 15.40 -3.08 6.01
CA GLN A 149 14.90 -3.89 7.12
C GLN A 149 13.38 -3.81 7.19
N VAL A 150 12.73 -4.96 7.09
CA VAL A 150 11.28 -5.10 7.25
C VAL A 150 10.96 -5.53 8.69
N ARG A 151 9.92 -4.93 9.25
CA ARG A 151 9.26 -5.37 10.48
C ARG A 151 7.81 -5.68 10.14
N ASP A 152 7.38 -6.91 10.40
CA ASP A 152 6.02 -7.36 10.09
C ASP A 152 5.38 -8.03 11.31
N ARG A 153 4.21 -7.53 11.70
CA ARG A 153 3.36 -8.01 12.80
C ARG A 153 1.95 -8.36 12.34
N ARG A 154 1.70 -8.50 11.03
CA ARG A 154 0.36 -8.85 10.49
C ARG A 154 -0.19 -10.14 11.09
N ARG A 155 0.67 -11.11 11.37
CA ARG A 155 0.34 -12.41 12.00
C ARG A 155 0.51 -12.42 13.53
N GLY A 156 0.48 -11.25 14.18
CA GLY A 156 0.60 -11.09 15.64
C GLY A 156 2.03 -11.21 16.19
N GLN A 157 2.87 -12.08 15.62
CA GLN A 157 4.29 -12.18 15.96
C GLN A 157 5.15 -11.21 15.13
N LEU A 158 6.23 -10.69 15.73
CA LEU A 158 7.17 -9.83 15.02
C LEU A 158 8.16 -10.66 14.18
N ARG A 159 7.97 -10.64 12.86
CA ARG A 159 8.97 -11.08 11.87
C ARG A 159 9.89 -9.91 11.51
N ARG A 160 11.18 -10.18 11.38
CA ARG A 160 12.19 -9.21 10.95
C ARG A 160 13.00 -9.78 9.79
N PHE A 161 13.13 -9.00 8.74
CA PHE A 161 13.94 -9.36 7.57
C PHE A 161 15.00 -8.28 7.38
N THR A 162 16.25 -8.70 7.21
CA THR A 162 17.32 -7.82 6.71
C THR A 162 17.63 -8.27 5.30
N ILE A 163 17.41 -7.38 4.33
CA ILE A 163 17.60 -7.66 2.91
C ILE A 163 18.73 -6.74 2.43
N ASP A 164 19.93 -7.31 2.32
CA ASP A 164 21.16 -6.64 1.88
C ASP A 164 21.63 -7.11 0.50
N ASP A 165 21.15 -8.27 0.04
CA ASP A 165 21.41 -8.77 -1.32
C ASP A 165 20.95 -7.75 -2.40
N PRO A 166 21.86 -7.35 -3.32
CA PRO A 166 21.54 -6.37 -4.36
C PRO A 166 20.43 -6.81 -5.33
N GLY A 167 20.28 -8.11 -5.58
CA GLY A 167 19.24 -8.69 -6.45
C GLY A 167 17.85 -8.49 -5.86
N TYR A 168 17.65 -8.85 -4.59
CA TYR A 168 16.38 -8.60 -3.88
C TYR A 168 16.08 -7.11 -3.79
N ARG A 169 17.08 -6.28 -3.52
CA ARG A 169 16.89 -4.83 -3.44
C ARG A 169 16.45 -4.20 -4.77
N ARG A 170 16.99 -4.69 -5.90
CA ARG A 170 16.54 -4.26 -7.24
C ARG A 170 15.11 -4.72 -7.52
N ALA A 171 14.78 -5.97 -7.19
CA ALA A 171 13.41 -6.47 -7.32
C ALA A 171 12.40 -5.65 -6.50
N ILE A 172 12.74 -5.33 -5.25
CA ILE A 172 11.89 -4.50 -4.38
C ILE A 172 11.73 -3.08 -4.94
N ALA A 173 12.80 -2.49 -5.50
CA ALA A 173 12.71 -1.21 -6.18
C ALA A 173 11.79 -1.26 -7.41
N THR A 174 11.84 -2.34 -8.20
CA THR A 174 10.90 -2.58 -9.30
C THR A 174 9.45 -2.67 -8.82
N LEU A 175 9.20 -3.31 -7.67
CA LEU A 175 7.88 -3.51 -7.10
C LEU A 175 7.35 -2.32 -6.28
N ALA A 176 8.10 -1.22 -6.16
CA ALA A 176 7.79 -0.12 -5.24
C ALA A 176 6.41 0.50 -5.46
N ASP A 177 5.97 0.59 -6.72
CA ASP A 177 4.65 1.05 -7.13
C ASP A 177 3.77 -0.08 -7.69
N GLY A 178 4.23 -1.33 -7.51
CA GLY A 178 3.75 -2.52 -8.18
C GLY A 178 4.28 -2.65 -9.63
N ALA A 179 4.44 -3.89 -10.08
CA ALA A 179 4.92 -4.19 -11.44
C ALA A 179 4.41 -5.55 -11.92
N PRO A 180 4.45 -5.84 -13.23
CA PRO A 180 4.19 -7.18 -13.74
C PRO A 180 5.09 -8.21 -13.05
N ALA A 181 4.55 -9.40 -12.74
CA ALA A 181 5.32 -10.50 -12.14
C ALA A 181 6.57 -10.86 -12.97
N ALA A 182 6.45 -10.77 -14.30
CA ALA A 182 7.54 -11.03 -15.25
C ALA A 182 8.71 -10.03 -15.17
N SER A 183 8.52 -8.87 -14.52
CA SER A 183 9.58 -7.88 -14.32
C SER A 183 10.50 -8.21 -13.13
N VAL A 184 10.21 -9.29 -12.40
CA VAL A 184 10.99 -9.74 -11.24
C VAL A 184 11.59 -11.13 -11.50
N PRO A 185 12.85 -11.40 -11.11
CA PRO A 185 13.42 -12.74 -11.22
C PRO A 185 12.55 -13.78 -10.48
N PRO A 186 12.16 -14.91 -11.11
CA PRO A 186 11.20 -15.85 -10.53
C PRO A 186 11.57 -16.38 -9.14
N ALA A 187 12.85 -16.68 -8.90
CA ALA A 187 13.32 -17.15 -7.61
C ALA A 187 13.15 -16.08 -6.50
N VAL A 188 13.47 -14.82 -6.81
CA VAL A 188 13.30 -13.71 -5.87
C VAL A 188 11.82 -13.48 -5.59
N LEU A 189 10.98 -13.50 -6.63
CA LEU A 189 9.54 -13.34 -6.47
C LEU A 189 8.94 -14.45 -5.59
N ALA A 190 9.31 -15.71 -5.82
CA ALA A 190 8.84 -16.84 -5.04
C ALA A 190 9.13 -16.67 -3.53
N ASP A 191 10.36 -16.25 -3.19
CA ASP A 191 10.72 -15.99 -1.79
C ASP A 191 9.92 -14.83 -1.18
N LEU A 192 9.75 -13.73 -1.91
CA LEU A 192 8.97 -12.58 -1.44
C LEU A 192 7.49 -12.94 -1.21
N LEU A 193 6.92 -13.78 -2.07
CA LEU A 193 5.55 -14.30 -1.92
C LEU A 193 5.43 -15.25 -0.73
N GLN A 194 6.39 -16.17 -0.58
CA GLN A 194 6.43 -17.11 0.54
C GLN A 194 6.44 -16.39 1.89
N GLU A 195 7.18 -15.28 2.00
CA GLU A 195 7.26 -14.47 3.20
C GLU A 195 6.12 -13.44 3.35
N GLU A 196 5.12 -13.50 2.46
CA GLU A 196 3.98 -12.55 2.38
C GLU A 196 4.42 -11.08 2.22
N LEU A 197 5.65 -10.83 1.76
CA LEU A 197 6.20 -9.49 1.52
C LEU A 197 5.80 -8.94 0.15
N ALA A 198 5.41 -9.83 -0.76
CA ALA A 198 4.76 -9.51 -2.02
C ALA A 198 3.32 -10.09 -2.04
N ILE A 199 2.44 -9.46 -2.82
CA ILE A 199 1.07 -9.93 -3.06
C ILE A 199 0.78 -9.88 -4.55
N GLU A 200 0.27 -10.99 -5.10
CA GLU A 200 -0.17 -11.06 -6.50
C GLU A 200 -1.55 -10.43 -6.67
N VAL A 201 -1.71 -9.67 -7.74
CA VAL A 201 -2.97 -9.09 -8.21
C VAL A 201 -3.01 -9.29 -9.72
N GLY A 202 -3.75 -10.29 -10.19
CA GLY A 202 -3.71 -10.67 -11.61
C GLY A 202 -2.30 -11.03 -12.07
N ASP A 203 -1.79 -10.36 -13.09
CA ASP A 203 -0.43 -10.50 -13.62
C ASP A 203 0.58 -9.53 -12.96
N HIS A 204 0.13 -8.70 -12.02
CA HIS A 204 0.95 -7.74 -11.29
C HIS A 204 1.25 -8.23 -9.87
N VAL A 205 2.30 -7.66 -9.30
CA VAL A 205 2.76 -7.94 -7.94
C VAL A 205 2.94 -6.61 -7.23
N TRP A 206 2.50 -6.57 -5.97
CA TRP A 206 2.64 -5.43 -5.08
C TRP A 206 3.62 -5.74 -3.95
N TRP A 207 4.54 -4.81 -3.66
CA TRP A 207 5.38 -4.84 -2.46
C TRP A 207 4.57 -4.38 -1.23
N ALA A 208 4.31 -5.30 -0.29
CA ALA A 208 3.37 -5.06 0.79
C ALA A 208 3.87 -4.10 1.91
N PRO A 209 5.12 -4.19 2.39
CA PRO A 209 5.62 -3.27 3.41
C PRO A 209 5.70 -1.84 2.89
N TYR A 210 5.07 -0.87 3.58
CA TYR A 210 5.29 0.54 3.26
C TYR A 210 6.55 1.09 3.94
N GLN A 211 7.13 2.15 3.37
CA GLN A 211 8.27 2.82 3.99
C GLN A 211 7.81 3.63 5.20
N VAL A 212 8.46 3.47 6.35
CA VAL A 212 8.20 4.38 7.48
C VAL A 212 8.88 5.72 7.22
N ARG A 213 8.09 6.78 7.12
CA ARG A 213 8.58 8.14 6.83
C ARG A 213 8.47 9.11 7.99
N ARG A 214 7.60 8.80 8.96
CA ARG A 214 7.51 9.48 10.25
C ARG A 214 7.35 8.45 11.36
N TRP A 215 8.16 8.56 12.41
CA TRP A 215 7.98 7.73 13.59
C TRP A 215 6.82 8.29 14.40
N PRO A 216 5.73 7.53 14.62
CA PRO A 216 4.72 7.98 15.56
C PRO A 216 5.34 8.03 16.97
N MET A 217 5.12 9.13 17.69
CA MET A 217 5.58 9.28 19.09
C MET A 217 5.04 8.16 20.00
N ALA A 218 3.93 7.53 19.62
CA ALA A 218 3.34 6.36 20.26
C ALA A 218 3.51 5.08 19.42
N ALA A 219 4.66 4.89 18.77
CA ALA A 219 5.00 3.56 18.28
C ALA A 219 5.00 2.60 19.47
N LEU A 220 4.29 1.46 19.38
CA LEU A 220 4.34 0.39 20.37
C LEU A 220 5.81 -0.03 20.57
N VAL A 221 6.42 0.51 21.62
CA VAL A 221 7.70 0.04 22.17
C VAL A 221 7.36 -1.16 23.04
N ILE A 222 7.24 -2.31 22.40
CA ILE A 222 7.28 -3.62 23.06
C ILE A 222 8.38 -4.42 22.38
#